data_AF-A0A2D4J9C2-F1
#
_entry.id   AF-A0A2D4J9C2-F1
#
_cell.length_a   1.000
_cell.length_b   1.000
_cell.length_c   1.000
_cell.angle_alpha   90.00
_cell.angle_beta   90.00
_cell.angle_gamma   90.00
#
_symmetry.space_group_name_H-M   'P 1'
#
loop_
_entity.id
_entity.type
_entity.pdbx_description
1 polymer ?
#
loop_
_entity_poly.entity_id
_entity_poly.type
_entity_poly.pdbx_seq_one_letter_code
_entity_poly.pdbx_strand_id
1 'polypeptide(L)'
;MIELEKCQKQMLLVTIYAPNENQSEYYSKLHEKKLEIGQRNICIVEDYNAVVDIKKTILATQKNKKKRKTLPTSFFDIIQELNLLDRCRRLNPEKKEYTFYSNPHKSWSQLDIIWMNVEIGNELETIEIMTNVWADNNTLMIIWKTRKKTRRR
;
A
#
# COMPACT_ATOMS: atom_id res chain seq x y z
N MET A 1 10.05 -7.27 8.24
CA MET A 1 10.33 -5.81 8.23
C MET A 1 11.80 -5.63 7.91
N ILE A 2 12.13 -4.57 7.17
CA ILE A 2 13.49 -4.25 6.74
C ILE A 2 13.74 -2.77 7.05
N GLU A 3 14.85 -2.46 7.73
CA GLU A 3 15.29 -1.08 7.88
C GLU A 3 16.10 -0.66 6.65
N LEU A 4 15.73 0.48 6.07
CA LEU A 4 16.39 1.07 4.92
C LEU A 4 16.92 2.44 5.30
N GLU A 5 18.14 2.77 4.89
CA GLU A 5 18.68 4.11 5.03
C GLU A 5 18.89 4.75 3.65
N LYS A 6 18.34 5.95 3.47
CA LYS A 6 18.54 6.74 2.26
C LYS A 6 18.75 8.21 2.61
N CYS A 7 19.83 8.81 2.11
CA CYS A 7 20.15 10.23 2.31
C CYS A 7 20.11 10.66 3.80
N GLN A 8 20.67 9.85 4.71
CA GLN A 8 20.66 10.06 6.18
C GLN A 8 19.26 10.02 6.82
N LYS A 9 18.26 9.50 6.11
CA LYS A 9 16.93 9.20 6.66
C LYS A 9 16.76 7.70 6.73
N GLN A 10 16.53 7.20 7.94
CA GLN A 10 16.14 5.81 8.17
C GLN A 10 14.63 5.67 7.97
N MET A 11 14.22 4.57 7.35
CA MET A 11 12.83 4.18 7.21
C MET A 11 12.65 2.69 7.50
N LEU A 12 11.50 2.33 8.04
CA LEU A 12 11.08 0.96 8.23
C LEU A 12 10.17 0.55 7.07
N LEU A 13 10.62 -0.41 6.27
CA LEU A 13 9.80 -1.09 5.29
C LEU A 13 9.10 -2.29 5.94
N VAL A 14 7.77 -2.28 5.89
CA VAL A 14 6.90 -3.31 6.43
C VAL A 14 6.16 -3.94 5.26
N THR A 15 6.57 -5.14 4.88
CA THR A 15 5.85 -5.99 3.92
C THR A 15 4.80 -6.78 4.68
N ILE A 16 3.55 -6.76 4.21
CA ILE A 16 2.44 -7.47 4.86
C ILE A 16 1.74 -8.42 3.88
N TYR A 17 1.23 -9.50 4.43
CA TYR A 17 0.25 -10.35 3.77
C TYR A 17 -0.91 -10.55 4.73
N ALA A 18 -1.97 -9.76 4.54
CA ALA A 18 -3.09 -9.76 5.46
C ALA A 18 -3.97 -11.01 5.25
N PRO A 19 -4.47 -11.62 6.34
CA PRO A 19 -5.36 -12.76 6.22
C PRO A 19 -6.71 -12.36 5.61
N ASN A 20 -7.39 -13.32 4.98
CA ASN A 20 -8.75 -13.12 4.46
C ASN A 20 -9.79 -12.87 5.57
N GLU A 21 -9.51 -13.35 6.78
CA GLU A 21 -10.36 -13.29 7.97
C GLU A 21 -9.57 -12.74 9.16
N ASN A 22 -10.26 -12.31 10.22
CA ASN A 22 -9.65 -11.75 11.43
C ASN A 22 -8.67 -10.57 11.18
N GLN A 23 -8.94 -9.78 10.14
CA GLN A 23 -8.10 -8.63 9.77
C GLN A 23 -7.97 -7.58 10.87
N SER A 24 -9.01 -7.36 11.67
CA SER A 24 -8.96 -6.38 12.77
C SER A 24 -7.88 -6.75 13.79
N GLU A 25 -7.88 -8.01 14.26
CA GLU A 25 -6.85 -8.52 15.17
C GLU A 25 -5.45 -8.49 14.55
N TYR A 26 -5.34 -8.84 13.26
CA TYR A 26 -4.08 -8.76 12.52
C TYR A 26 -3.49 -7.34 12.53
N TYR A 27 -4.29 -6.33 12.20
CA TYR A 27 -3.82 -4.94 12.16
C TYR A 27 -3.54 -4.38 13.56
N SER A 28 -4.28 -4.78 14.60
CA SER A 28 -3.97 -4.43 15.98
C SER A 28 -2.58 -4.93 16.40
N LYS A 29 -2.27 -6.20 16.13
CA LYS A 29 -0.93 -6.77 16.41
C LYS A 29 0.18 -6.10 15.59
N LEU A 30 -0.11 -5.75 14.33
CA LEU A 30 0.83 -5.02 13.49
C LEU A 30 1.16 -3.65 14.08
N HIS A 31 0.15 -2.95 14.61
CA HIS A 31 0.31 -1.65 15.25
C HIS A 31 1.13 -1.75 16.54
N GLU A 32 0.82 -2.71 17.42
CA GLU A 32 1.62 -3.00 18.62
C GLU A 32 3.10 -3.22 18.26
N LYS A 33 3.37 -4.08 17.27
CA LYS A 33 4.74 -4.35 16.81
C LYS A 33 5.44 -3.12 16.27
N LYS A 34 4.71 -2.26 15.55
CA LYS A 34 5.25 -0.98 15.06
C LYS A 34 5.61 -0.05 16.22
N LEU A 35 4.80 -0.02 17.28
CA LEU A 35 5.06 0.84 18.44
C LEU A 35 6.31 0.40 19.17
N GLU A 36 6.53 -0.92 19.31
CA GLU A 36 7.76 -1.49 19.90
C GLU A 36 9.04 -1.07 19.16
N ILE A 37 9.00 -1.01 17.82
CA ILE A 37 10.18 -0.65 17.01
C ILE A 37 10.49 0.85 17.12
N GLY A 38 9.48 1.69 17.31
CA GLY A 38 9.67 3.14 17.52
C GLY A 38 10.14 3.92 16.30
N GLN A 39 10.20 3.32 15.10
CA GLN A 39 10.61 4.04 13.89
C GLN A 39 9.57 5.07 13.47
N ARG A 40 10.02 6.32 13.25
CA ARG A 40 9.15 7.43 12.83
C ARG A 40 8.69 7.32 11.38
N ASN A 41 9.61 6.91 10.51
CA ASN A 41 9.46 6.90 9.07
C ASN A 41 9.12 5.48 8.62
N ILE A 42 7.90 5.26 8.15
CA ILE A 42 7.36 3.94 7.85
C ILE A 42 6.80 3.90 6.43
N CYS A 43 7.00 2.74 5.80
CA CYS A 43 6.38 2.35 4.57
C CYS A 43 5.77 0.96 4.74
N ILE A 44 4.44 0.83 4.60
CA ILE A 44 3.72 -0.44 4.63
C ILE A 44 3.27 -0.79 3.21
N VAL A 45 3.61 -1.98 2.73
CA VAL A 45 3.43 -2.41 1.33
C VAL A 45 2.90 -3.83 1.22
N GLU A 46 2.49 -4.21 0.00
CA GLU A 46 1.95 -5.51 -0.41
C GLU A 46 0.46 -5.69 -0.10
N ASP A 47 0.03 -6.93 0.21
CA ASP A 47 -1.35 -7.41 0.03
C ASP A 47 -2.18 -7.22 1.31
N TYR A 48 -3.16 -6.32 1.22
CA TYR A 48 -4.10 -6.04 2.30
C TYR A 48 -5.29 -6.99 2.30
N ASN A 49 -5.44 -7.80 1.24
CA ASN A 49 -6.50 -8.78 1.06
C ASN A 49 -7.91 -8.21 1.27
N ALA A 50 -8.04 -6.89 1.12
CA ALA A 50 -9.22 -6.08 1.30
C ALA A 50 -9.00 -4.76 0.56
N VAL A 51 -10.09 -4.10 0.20
CA VAL A 51 -10.02 -2.85 -0.56
C VAL A 51 -10.26 -1.61 0.31
N VAL A 52 -9.64 -0.49 -0.06
CA VAL A 52 -9.89 0.81 0.60
C VAL A 52 -11.29 1.35 0.28
N ASP A 53 -11.64 1.41 -1.01
CA ASP A 53 -12.91 1.95 -1.49
C ASP A 53 -13.42 1.17 -2.72
N ILE A 54 -14.49 0.41 -2.52
CA ILE A 54 -15.14 -0.44 -3.54
C ILE A 54 -15.41 0.31 -4.86
N LYS A 55 -15.73 1.62 -4.82
CA LYS A 55 -16.04 2.38 -6.04
C LYS A 55 -14.80 2.65 -6.88
N LYS A 56 -13.65 2.88 -6.23
CA LYS A 56 -12.41 3.30 -6.89
C LYS A 56 -11.44 2.14 -7.16
N THR A 57 -11.46 1.11 -6.34
CA THR A 57 -10.45 0.03 -6.36
C THR A 57 -10.98 -1.29 -6.90
N ILE A 58 -12.26 -1.38 -7.32
CA ILE A 58 -12.86 -2.60 -7.85
C ILE A 58 -13.57 -2.37 -9.20
N LEU A 59 -13.19 -3.19 -10.18
CA LEU A 59 -13.92 -3.38 -11.43
C LEU A 59 -14.64 -4.73 -11.41
N ALA A 60 -15.94 -4.69 -11.14
CA ALA A 60 -16.80 -5.86 -11.08
C ALA A 60 -18.27 -5.47 -11.31
N THR A 61 -19.14 -6.47 -11.52
CA THR A 61 -20.59 -6.28 -11.51
C THR A 61 -21.07 -5.78 -10.14
N GLN A 62 -22.21 -5.09 -10.09
CA GLN A 62 -22.77 -4.59 -8.81
C GLN A 62 -22.99 -5.72 -7.78
N LYS A 63 -23.43 -6.90 -8.25
CA LYS A 63 -23.61 -8.08 -7.40
C LYS A 63 -22.30 -8.52 -6.76
N ASN A 64 -21.20 -8.50 -7.51
CA ASN A 64 -19.89 -8.91 -7.00
C ASN A 64 -19.26 -7.83 -6.12
N LYS A 65 -19.51 -6.54 -6.39
CA LYS A 65 -19.06 -5.43 -5.52
C LYS A 65 -19.60 -5.53 -4.09
N LYS A 66 -20.86 -5.94 -3.91
CA LYS A 66 -21.49 -6.10 -2.59
C LYS A 66 -20.86 -7.19 -1.72
N LYS A 67 -20.13 -8.13 -2.32
CA LYS A 67 -19.49 -9.25 -1.61
C LYS A 67 -18.05 -8.95 -1.20
N ARG A 68 -17.53 -7.77 -1.54
CA ARG A 68 -16.12 -7.43 -1.37
C ARG A 68 -15.89 -6.83 0.02
N LYS A 69 -14.84 -7.31 0.68
CA LYS A 69 -14.42 -6.81 2.00
C LYS A 69 -13.67 -5.51 1.82
N THR A 70 -14.08 -4.49 2.59
CA THR A 70 -13.29 -3.29 2.78
C THR A 70 -12.37 -3.46 3.98
N LEU A 71 -11.33 -2.65 4.04
CA LEU A 71 -10.48 -2.57 5.23
C LEU A 71 -11.32 -2.24 6.48
N PRO A 72 -11.01 -2.84 7.63
CA PRO A 72 -11.75 -2.60 8.87
C PRO A 72 -11.50 -1.17 9.37
N THR A 73 -12.45 -0.60 10.13
CA THR A 73 -12.29 0.75 10.71
C THR A 73 -11.03 0.88 11.55
N SER A 74 -10.69 -0.16 12.32
CA SER A 74 -9.47 -0.19 13.15
C SER A 74 -8.19 0.03 12.34
N PHE A 75 -8.17 -0.38 11.06
CA PHE A 75 -7.04 -0.11 10.19
C PHE A 75 -6.91 1.39 9.91
N PHE A 76 -8.01 2.07 9.61
CA PHE A 76 -7.99 3.51 9.32
C PHE A 76 -7.59 4.34 10.55
N ASP A 77 -7.99 3.92 11.75
CA ASP A 77 -7.57 4.54 13.00
C ASP A 77 -6.03 4.47 13.15
N ILE A 78 -5.46 3.29 12.89
CA ILE A 78 -4.00 3.08 12.90
C ILE A 78 -3.31 3.96 11.86
N ILE A 79 -3.79 3.95 10.61
CA ILE A 79 -3.20 4.76 9.54
C ILE A 79 -3.23 6.26 9.88
N GLN A 80 -4.32 6.73 10.50
CA GLN A 80 -4.46 8.12 10.95
C GLN A 80 -3.49 8.44 12.08
N GLU A 81 -3.40 7.58 13.11
CA GLU A 81 -2.46 7.74 14.22
C GLU A 81 -1.01 7.79 13.73
N LEU A 82 -0.68 6.94 12.76
CA LEU A 82 0.66 6.85 12.18
C LEU A 82 0.94 7.92 11.11
N ASN A 83 -0.05 8.76 10.79
CA ASN A 83 0.03 9.79 9.74
C ASN A 83 0.56 9.22 8.40
N LEU A 84 -0.03 8.09 8.00
CA LEU A 84 0.27 7.40 6.75
C LEU A 84 -0.74 7.80 5.66
N LEU A 85 -0.26 7.90 4.43
CA LEU A 85 -1.10 8.23 3.27
C LEU A 85 -1.01 7.13 2.21
N ASP A 86 -2.14 6.84 1.57
CA ASP A 86 -2.20 5.99 0.37
C ASP A 86 -1.45 6.70 -0.77
N ARG A 87 -0.24 6.23 -1.06
CA ARG A 87 0.63 6.85 -2.07
C ARG A 87 0.22 6.49 -3.49
N CYS A 88 -0.33 5.31 -3.69
CA CYS A 88 -0.87 4.90 -4.99
C CYS A 88 -1.96 5.89 -5.43
N ARG A 89 -2.91 6.21 -4.55
CA ARG A 89 -4.01 7.14 -4.86
C ARG A 89 -3.61 8.61 -4.81
N ARG A 90 -2.64 8.99 -3.97
CA ARG A 90 -2.14 10.37 -3.94
C ARG A 90 -1.42 10.76 -5.24
N LEU A 91 -0.64 9.84 -5.82
CA LEU A 91 0.07 10.08 -7.09
C LEU A 91 -0.85 9.92 -8.31
N ASN A 92 -1.79 8.98 -8.25
CA ASN A 92 -2.65 8.62 -9.39
C ASN A 92 -4.14 8.64 -9.01
N PRO A 93 -4.74 9.82 -8.69
CA PRO A 93 -6.09 9.90 -8.11
C PRO A 93 -7.20 9.39 -9.05
N GLU A 94 -7.06 9.61 -10.36
CA GLU A 94 -8.07 9.23 -11.37
C GLU A 94 -7.80 7.85 -12.00
N LYS A 95 -6.60 7.30 -11.80
CA LYS A 95 -6.16 6.09 -12.48
C LYS A 95 -6.87 4.87 -11.89
N LYS A 96 -7.40 4.03 -12.78
CA LYS A 96 -8.12 2.81 -12.43
C LYS A 96 -7.25 1.59 -12.73
N GLU A 97 -6.21 1.42 -11.93
CA GLU A 97 -5.33 0.25 -12.01
C GLU A 97 -5.64 -0.74 -10.90
N TYR A 98 -5.36 -2.01 -11.19
CA TYR A 98 -5.67 -3.14 -10.35
C TYR A 98 -4.47 -4.06 -10.30
N THR A 99 -4.30 -4.72 -9.17
CA THR A 99 -3.15 -5.60 -8.94
C THR A 99 -3.54 -7.07 -8.99
N PHE A 100 -4.82 -7.41 -8.83
CA PHE A 100 -5.29 -8.79 -8.78
C PHE A 100 -6.51 -9.01 -9.67
N TYR A 101 -6.53 -10.14 -10.38
CA TYR A 101 -7.71 -10.63 -11.10
C TYR A 101 -8.26 -11.91 -10.47
N SER A 102 -9.54 -11.88 -10.12
CA SER A 102 -10.24 -13.03 -9.57
C SER A 102 -11.01 -13.77 -10.65
N ASN A 103 -10.51 -14.92 -11.09
CA ASN A 103 -11.17 -15.79 -12.06
C ASN A 103 -12.62 -16.17 -11.68
N PRO A 104 -12.91 -16.68 -10.46
CA PRO A 104 -14.27 -17.09 -10.08
C PRO A 104 -15.27 -15.94 -10.05
N HIS A 105 -14.80 -14.72 -9.79
CA HIS A 105 -15.64 -13.54 -9.64
C HIS A 105 -15.61 -12.62 -10.86
N LYS A 106 -14.80 -12.94 -11.88
CA LYS A 106 -14.58 -12.16 -13.10
C LYS A 106 -14.41 -10.67 -12.78
N SER A 107 -13.46 -10.35 -11.93
CA SER A 107 -13.31 -8.99 -11.39
C SER A 107 -11.86 -8.63 -11.10
N TRP A 108 -11.55 -7.36 -11.28
CA TRP A 108 -10.26 -6.77 -10.93
C TRP A 108 -10.36 -6.01 -9.61
N SER A 109 -9.34 -6.15 -8.76
CA SER A 109 -9.23 -5.46 -7.48
C SER A 109 -7.82 -4.90 -7.29
N GLN A 110 -7.71 -3.74 -6.67
CA GLN A 110 -6.44 -3.22 -6.14
C GLN A 110 -6.32 -3.67 -4.68
N LEU A 111 -5.54 -4.72 -4.45
CA LEU A 111 -5.29 -5.28 -3.12
C LEU A 111 -3.92 -4.89 -2.58
N ASP A 112 -2.98 -4.63 -3.48
CA ASP A 112 -1.65 -4.16 -3.14
C ASP A 112 -1.65 -2.63 -3.06
N ILE A 113 -1.28 -2.11 -1.89
CA ILE A 113 -1.34 -0.67 -1.59
C ILE A 113 -0.06 -0.24 -0.88
N ILE A 114 0.39 0.99 -1.13
CA ILE A 114 1.57 1.56 -0.46
C ILE A 114 1.10 2.68 0.46
N TRP A 115 1.26 2.48 1.75
CA TRP A 115 1.03 3.49 2.79
C TRP A 115 2.37 4.02 3.29
N MET A 116 2.57 5.33 3.24
CA MET A 116 3.83 5.96 3.67
C MET A 116 3.61 7.31 4.33
N ASN A 117 4.47 7.64 5.30
CA ASN A 117 4.50 8.97 5.92
C ASN A 117 4.79 10.07 4.90
N VAL A 118 4.29 11.28 5.17
CA VAL A 118 4.44 12.50 4.33
C VAL A 118 5.90 12.71 3.90
N GLU A 119 6.81 12.64 4.86
CA GLU A 119 8.23 12.98 4.69
C GLU A 119 8.92 12.13 3.61
N ILE A 120 8.75 10.81 3.67
CA ILE A 120 9.34 9.88 2.70
C ILE A 120 8.63 9.97 1.35
N GLY A 121 7.30 9.97 1.38
CA GLY A 121 6.54 9.84 0.14
C GLY A 121 6.54 11.10 -0.74
N ASN A 122 6.97 12.26 -0.22
CA ASN A 122 7.18 13.47 -1.05
C ASN A 122 8.42 13.33 -1.97
N GLU A 123 9.33 12.43 -1.62
CA GLU A 123 10.51 12.09 -2.41
C GLU A 123 10.21 11.04 -3.49
N LEU A 124 8.99 10.50 -3.55
CA LEU A 124 8.56 9.62 -4.63
C LEU A 124 8.43 10.39 -5.95
N GLU A 125 8.85 9.73 -7.01
CA GLU A 125 8.65 10.17 -8.39
C GLU A 125 7.37 9.56 -8.96
N THR A 126 7.26 8.24 -8.91
CA THR A 126 6.09 7.52 -9.41
C THR A 126 5.94 6.16 -8.72
N ILE A 127 4.74 5.58 -8.81
CA ILE A 127 4.43 4.20 -8.46
C ILE A 127 3.78 3.56 -9.69
N GLU A 128 4.32 2.42 -10.11
CA GLU A 128 3.89 1.71 -11.32
C GLU A 128 3.48 0.28 -10.98
N ILE A 129 2.43 -0.21 -11.66
CA ILE A 129 2.01 -1.61 -11.58
C ILE A 129 2.64 -2.34 -12.76
N MET A 130 3.50 -3.30 -12.45
CA MET A 130 4.18 -4.15 -13.41
C MET A 130 3.36 -5.42 -13.61
N THR A 131 2.85 -5.60 -14.84
CA THR A 131 2.15 -6.83 -15.19
C THR A 131 3.12 -8.01 -15.19
N ASN A 132 2.63 -9.16 -14.77
CA ASN A 132 3.42 -10.38 -14.83
C ASN A 132 2.57 -11.60 -15.24
N VAL A 133 3.26 -12.70 -15.52
CA VAL A 133 2.66 -13.98 -15.92
C VAL A 133 2.99 -15.12 -14.95
N TRP A 134 3.74 -14.84 -13.88
CA TRP A 134 4.33 -15.82 -12.98
C TRP A 134 3.71 -15.79 -11.57
N ALA A 135 2.91 -14.77 -11.25
CA ALA A 135 2.20 -14.64 -9.99
C ALA A 135 0.75 -14.17 -10.23
N ASP A 136 -0.11 -14.42 -9.24
CA ASP A 136 -1.51 -14.00 -9.30
C ASP A 136 -1.69 -12.48 -9.11
N ASN A 137 -0.74 -11.84 -8.39
CA ASN A 137 -0.72 -10.40 -8.15
C ASN A 137 0.36 -9.73 -9.02
N ASN A 138 0.02 -8.59 -9.63
CA ASN A 138 0.96 -7.70 -10.31
C ASN A 138 1.90 -7.02 -9.30
N THR A 139 3.16 -6.82 -9.68
CA THR A 139 4.17 -6.23 -8.81
C THR A 139 4.01 -4.71 -8.75
N LEU A 140 4.17 -4.10 -7.57
CA LEU A 140 4.29 -2.65 -7.42
C LEU A 140 5.74 -2.21 -7.46
N MET A 141 6.07 -1.29 -8.36
CA MET A 141 7.38 -0.66 -8.46
C MET A 141 7.32 0.76 -7.89
N ILE A 142 8.19 1.05 -6.92
CA ILE A 142 8.29 2.36 -6.27
C ILE A 142 9.54 3.06 -6.78
N ILE A 143 9.37 4.22 -7.43
CA ILE A 143 10.48 5.02 -7.96
C ILE A 143 10.58 6.30 -7.14
N TRP A 144 11.79 6.60 -6.64
CA TRP A 144 12.09 7.85 -5.95
C TRP A 144 12.83 8.82 -6.86
N LYS A 145 12.58 10.11 -6.64
CA LYS A 145 13.30 11.20 -7.31
C LYS A 145 14.81 11.05 -7.07
N THR A 146 15.57 11.14 -8.14
CA THR A 146 17.02 11.28 -8.07
C THR A 146 17.40 12.74 -7.79
N ARG A 147 18.30 12.99 -6.84
CA ARG A 147 18.89 14.32 -6.70
C ARG A 147 19.82 14.55 -7.90
N LYS A 148 19.56 15.59 -8.70
CA LYS A 148 20.56 16.09 -9.66
C LYS A 148 21.80 16.50 -8.84
N LYS A 149 22.94 15.87 -9.07
CA LYS A 149 24.22 16.37 -8.54
C LYS A 149 24.45 17.74 -9.16
N THR A 150 24.32 18.81 -8.36
CA THR A 150 24.78 20.13 -8.77
C THR A 150 26.29 20.02 -8.96
N ARG A 151 26.74 20.04 -10.22
CA ARG A 151 28.16 20.09 -10.55
C ARG A 151 28.67 21.42 -10.00
N ARG A 152 29.40 21.40 -8.89
CA ARG A 152 30.13 22.59 -8.42
C ARG A 152 31.08 22.96 -9.56
N ARG A 153 30.85 24.13 -10.17
CA ARG A 153 31.80 24.76 -11.07
C ARG A 153 32.95 25.29 -10.25
#